data_AF-A0A1R1CBD3-F1
#
_entry.id   AF-A0A1R1CBD3-F1
#
_cell.length_a   1.000
_cell.length_b   1.000
_cell.length_c   1.000
_cell.angle_alpha   90.00
_cell.angle_beta   90.00
_cell.angle_gamma   90.00
#
_symmetry.space_group_name_H-M   'P 1'
#
loop_
_entity.id
_entity.type
_entity.pdbx_description
1 polymer ?
#
loop_
_entity_poly.entity_id
_entity_poly.type
_entity_poly.pdbx_seq_one_letter_code
_entity_poly.pdbx_strand_id
1 'polypeptide(L)'
;MDDTSDLNPIDYAQIIVKINASIQPASKFVKELYEHPDKKWDPDKRILNLKEELISFVHCQHEILALNVPDLFLVEHVQLMSAYQDITNGTQEMIHSFNANTGVLNSNRYDSGYALQKEAIHKIIPVLQTIIRKLTP
;
A
#
# COMPACT_ATOMS: atom_id res chain seq x y z
N MET A 1 -26.07 13.51 -18.22
CA MET A 1 -25.38 12.54 -19.08
C MET A 1 -24.58 11.69 -18.11
N ASP A 2 -25.15 10.58 -17.65
CA ASP A 2 -24.46 9.59 -16.82
C ASP A 2 -24.00 8.47 -17.75
N ASP A 3 -22.86 8.68 -18.39
CA ASP A 3 -22.08 7.60 -19.02
C ASP A 3 -20.95 7.24 -18.03
N THR A 4 -21.31 6.79 -16.84
CA THR A 4 -20.40 5.99 -16.00
C THR A 4 -20.71 4.54 -16.30
N SER A 5 -20.33 4.07 -17.50
CA SER A 5 -20.34 2.63 -17.74
C SER A 5 -19.36 1.99 -16.76
N ASP A 6 -19.84 1.00 -16.01
CA ASP A 6 -18.99 0.18 -15.15
C ASP A 6 -17.79 -0.33 -15.95
N LEU A 7 -16.61 -0.38 -15.32
CA LEU A 7 -15.48 -1.05 -15.95
C LEU A 7 -15.88 -2.48 -16.32
N ASN A 8 -15.36 -2.99 -17.43
CA ASN A 8 -15.45 -4.42 -17.67
C ASN A 8 -14.75 -5.16 -16.51
N PRO A 9 -15.34 -6.25 -15.96
CA PRO A 9 -14.72 -7.04 -14.91
C PRO A 9 -13.26 -7.47 -15.16
N ILE A 10 -12.91 -7.77 -16.41
CA ILE A 10 -11.54 -8.14 -16.82
C ILE A 10 -10.62 -6.93 -16.75
N ASP A 11 -11.05 -5.78 -17.28
CA ASP A 11 -10.26 -4.53 -17.27
C ASP A 11 -10.00 -4.07 -15.83
N TYR A 12 -11.04 -4.10 -14.98
CA TYR A 12 -10.92 -3.82 -13.55
C TYR A 12 -9.85 -4.70 -12.90
N ALA A 13 -9.90 -6.02 -13.10
CA ALA A 13 -8.93 -6.92 -12.50
C ALA A 13 -7.50 -6.71 -13.02
N GLN A 14 -7.32 -6.41 -14.31
CA GLN A 14 -6.01 -6.09 -14.87
C GLN A 14 -5.42 -4.83 -14.25
N ILE A 15 -6.23 -3.77 -14.10
CA ILE A 15 -5.82 -2.53 -13.45
C ILE A 15 -5.43 -2.80 -11.99
N ILE A 16 -6.28 -3.50 -11.24
CA ILE A 16 -5.99 -3.84 -9.85
C ILE A 16 -4.70 -4.67 -9.73
N VAL A 17 -4.47 -5.67 -10.58
CA VAL A 17 -3.23 -6.45 -10.58
C VAL A 17 -2.01 -5.56 -10.85
N LYS A 18 -2.12 -4.62 -11.80
CA LYS A 18 -1.05 -3.67 -12.12
C LYS A 18 -0.72 -2.75 -10.94
N ILE A 19 -1.73 -2.18 -10.28
CA ILE A 19 -1.56 -1.33 -9.09
C ILE A 19 -0.94 -2.15 -7.95
N ASN A 20 -1.36 -3.39 -7.72
CA ASN A 20 -0.77 -4.21 -6.68
C ASN A 20 0.69 -4.60 -6.97
N ALA A 21 1.06 -4.73 -8.26
CA ALA A 21 2.43 -5.00 -8.65
C ALA A 21 3.39 -3.83 -8.34
N SER A 22 2.92 -2.57 -8.38
CA SER A 22 3.76 -1.40 -8.04
C SER A 22 4.01 -1.26 -6.54
N ILE A 23 3.17 -1.85 -5.69
CA ILE A 23 3.32 -1.82 -4.22
C ILE A 23 4.39 -2.79 -3.71
N GLN A 24 4.64 -3.89 -4.42
CA GLN A 24 5.59 -4.91 -3.97
C GLN A 24 7.03 -4.38 -3.86
N PRO A 25 7.58 -3.65 -4.86
CA PRO A 25 8.89 -3.01 -4.74
C PRO A 25 8.97 -2.02 -3.56
N ALA A 26 7.96 -1.16 -3.42
CA ALA A 26 7.84 -0.17 -2.35
C ALA A 26 7.87 -0.82 -0.95
N SER A 27 7.11 -1.89 -0.79
CA SER A 27 7.04 -2.67 0.46
C SER A 27 8.36 -3.39 0.77
N LYS A 28 9.06 -3.88 -0.27
CA LYS A 28 10.38 -4.52 -0.11
C LYS A 28 11.42 -3.52 0.40
N PHE A 29 11.36 -2.27 -0.05
CA PHE A 29 12.27 -1.23 0.40
C PHE A 29 12.07 -0.92 1.89
N VAL A 30 10.81 -0.76 2.33
CA VAL A 30 10.48 -0.56 3.76
C VAL A 30 10.99 -1.73 4.61
N LYS A 31 10.82 -2.97 4.13
CA LYS A 31 11.38 -4.17 4.78
C LYS A 31 12.90 -4.12 4.90
N GLU A 32 13.62 -3.70 3.86
CA GLU A 32 15.10 -3.57 3.89
C GLU A 32 15.54 -2.55 4.93
N LEU A 33 14.81 -1.44 5.09
CA LEU A 33 15.08 -0.45 6.13
C LEU A 33 14.94 -1.03 7.55
N TYR A 34 13.94 -1.89 7.76
CA TYR A 34 13.67 -2.53 9.04
C TYR A 34 14.67 -3.64 9.39
N GLU A 35 14.91 -4.58 8.47
CA GLU A 35 15.72 -5.78 8.73
C GLU A 35 17.23 -5.51 8.78
N HIS A 36 17.67 -4.37 8.27
CA HIS A 36 19.09 -3.96 8.29
C HIS A 36 19.27 -2.62 9.02
N PRO A 37 18.96 -2.54 10.32
CA PRO A 37 19.08 -1.30 11.09
C PRO A 37 20.54 -0.84 11.19
N ASP A 38 21.48 -1.79 11.18
CA ASP A 38 22.94 -1.60 11.30
C ASP A 38 23.60 -1.12 9.99
N LYS A 39 22.90 -1.24 8.86
CA LYS A 39 23.36 -0.61 7.61
C LYS A 39 23.37 0.89 7.90
N LYS A 40 24.55 1.52 7.78
CA LYS A 40 24.72 2.97 7.98
C LYS A 40 23.95 3.72 6.90
N TRP A 41 22.68 3.95 7.16
CA TRP A 41 21.84 4.82 6.37
C TRP A 41 21.79 6.17 7.06
N ASP A 42 21.96 7.22 6.27
CA ASP A 42 21.68 8.57 6.70
C ASP A 42 20.20 8.69 7.13
N PRO A 43 19.87 9.13 8.37
CA PRO A 43 18.50 9.32 8.84
C PRO A 43 17.65 10.20 7.91
N ASP A 44 18.23 11.27 7.34
CA ASP A 44 17.51 12.15 6.42
C ASP A 44 17.17 11.42 5.12
N LYS A 45 18.10 10.57 4.64
CA LYS A 45 17.86 9.69 3.51
C LYS A 45 16.79 8.64 3.82
N ARG A 46 16.75 8.09 5.04
CA ARG A 46 15.68 7.14 5.45
C ARG A 46 14.31 7.81 5.41
N ILE A 47 14.19 9.00 5.99
CA ILE A 47 12.93 9.76 6.01
C ILE A 47 12.52 10.15 4.58
N LEU A 48 13.46 10.62 3.76
CA LEU A 48 13.20 10.96 2.36
C LEU A 48 12.64 9.77 1.60
N ASN A 49 13.30 8.60 1.68
CA ASN A 49 12.83 7.42 0.97
C ASN A 49 11.44 6.98 1.47
N LEU A 50 11.16 7.01 2.78
CA LEU A 50 9.82 6.71 3.30
C LEU A 50 8.76 7.69 2.81
N LYS A 51 9.11 8.97 2.61
CA LYS A 51 8.21 9.97 2.01
C LYS A 51 7.95 9.70 0.53
N GLU A 52 8.97 9.29 -0.22
CA GLU A 52 8.81 8.89 -1.62
C GLU A 52 7.88 7.67 -1.73
N GLU A 53 8.07 6.67 -0.88
CA GLU A 53 7.18 5.49 -0.82
C GLU A 53 5.75 5.88 -0.42
N LEU A 54 5.59 6.78 0.55
CA LEU A 54 4.27 7.29 0.95
C LEU A 54 3.56 7.94 -0.25
N ILE A 55 4.26 8.74 -1.05
CA ILE A 55 3.70 9.36 -2.26
C ILE A 55 3.24 8.27 -3.24
N SER A 56 4.04 7.23 -3.46
CA SER A 56 3.68 6.10 -4.32
C SER A 56 2.45 5.35 -3.81
N PHE A 57 2.34 5.08 -2.50
CA PHE A 57 1.17 4.41 -1.93
C PHE A 57 -0.10 5.26 -2.01
N VAL A 58 0.00 6.56 -1.73
CA VAL A 58 -1.12 7.50 -1.87
C VAL A 58 -1.57 7.58 -3.34
N HIS A 59 -0.63 7.56 -4.29
CA HIS A 59 -0.97 7.52 -5.71
C HIS A 59 -1.76 6.25 -6.07
N CYS A 60 -1.27 5.09 -5.63
CA CYS A 60 -1.95 3.82 -5.85
C CYS A 60 -3.36 3.79 -5.22
N GLN A 61 -3.51 4.36 -4.02
CA GLN A 61 -4.80 4.50 -3.36
C GLN A 61 -5.78 5.35 -4.19
N HIS A 62 -5.32 6.49 -4.73
CA HIS A 62 -6.13 7.33 -5.59
C HIS A 62 -6.50 6.64 -6.91
N GLU A 63 -5.57 5.89 -7.51
CA GLU A 63 -5.87 5.11 -8.72
C GLU A 63 -6.99 4.10 -8.48
N ILE A 64 -7.00 3.41 -7.33
CA ILE A 64 -8.08 2.48 -6.98
C ILE A 64 -9.38 3.23 -6.72
N LEU A 65 -9.35 4.30 -5.92
CA LEU A 65 -10.55 5.09 -5.59
C LEU A 65 -11.26 5.63 -6.84
N ALA A 66 -10.50 5.93 -7.90
CA ALA A 66 -11.02 6.49 -9.14
C ALA A 66 -11.69 5.45 -10.08
N LEU A 67 -11.67 4.16 -9.74
CA LEU A 67 -12.23 3.11 -10.60
C LEU A 67 -13.75 3.04 -10.48
N ASN A 68 -14.44 2.95 -11.62
CA ASN A 68 -15.84 2.51 -11.67
C ASN A 68 -15.92 1.01 -11.41
N VAL A 69 -16.25 0.62 -10.18
CA VAL A 69 -16.15 -0.76 -9.71
C VAL A 69 -17.33 -1.60 -10.23
N PRO A 70 -17.09 -2.74 -10.89
CA PRO A 70 -18.17 -3.66 -11.25
C PRO A 70 -18.83 -4.23 -9.98
N ASP A 71 -20.16 -4.38 -9.98
CA ASP A 71 -20.93 -4.94 -8.85
C ASP A 71 -20.35 -6.25 -8.30
N LEU A 72 -19.82 -7.10 -9.20
CA LEU A 72 -19.18 -8.37 -8.88
C LEU A 72 -18.01 -8.24 -7.88
N PHE A 73 -17.36 -7.08 -7.80
CA PHE A 73 -16.13 -6.85 -7.03
C PHE A 73 -16.25 -5.79 -5.93
N LEU A 74 -17.45 -5.27 -5.64
CA LEU A 74 -17.62 -4.19 -4.64
C LEU A 74 -17.01 -4.55 -3.27
N VAL A 75 -17.19 -5.79 -2.82
CA VAL A 75 -16.66 -6.26 -1.53
C VAL A 75 -15.13 -6.28 -1.56
N GLU A 76 -14.53 -6.87 -2.58
CA GLU A 76 -13.09 -6.94 -2.75
C GLU A 76 -12.48 -5.54 -2.89
N HIS A 77 -13.16 -4.64 -3.60
CA HIS A 77 -12.72 -3.26 -3.76
C HIS A 77 -12.62 -2.53 -2.42
N VAL A 78 -13.66 -2.63 -1.58
CA VAL A 78 -13.64 -2.03 -0.24
C VAL A 78 -12.52 -2.61 0.63
N GLN A 79 -12.28 -3.92 0.53
CA GLN A 79 -11.19 -4.58 1.25
C GLN A 79 -9.81 -4.12 0.79
N LEU A 80 -9.61 -3.95 -0.54
CA LEU A 80 -8.40 -3.35 -1.08
C LEU A 80 -8.23 -1.92 -0.57
N MET A 81 -9.25 -1.07 -0.68
CA MET A 81 -9.19 0.31 -0.18
C MET A 81 -8.77 0.40 1.29
N SER A 82 -9.32 -0.47 2.14
CA SER A 82 -8.92 -0.55 3.55
C SER A 82 -7.44 -0.96 3.70
N ALA A 83 -6.97 -1.94 2.95
CA ALA A 83 -5.58 -2.39 3.02
C ALA A 83 -4.61 -1.29 2.53
N TYR A 84 -4.96 -0.53 1.50
CA TYR A 84 -4.14 0.56 0.99
C TYR A 84 -4.07 1.74 1.96
N GLN A 85 -5.18 2.01 2.66
CA GLN A 85 -5.20 2.96 3.76
C GLN A 85 -4.28 2.51 4.91
N ASP A 86 -4.31 1.23 5.29
CA ASP A 86 -3.41 0.67 6.31
C ASP A 86 -1.94 0.81 5.89
N ILE A 87 -1.59 0.56 4.63
CA ILE A 87 -0.23 0.76 4.10
C ILE A 87 0.20 2.24 4.25
N THR A 88 -0.67 3.15 3.82
CA THR A 88 -0.42 4.60 3.90
C THR A 88 -0.21 5.05 5.35
N ASN A 89 -1.11 4.63 6.25
CA ASN A 89 -1.03 4.92 7.68
C ASN A 89 0.25 4.36 8.30
N GLY A 90 0.61 3.12 7.99
CA GLY A 90 1.82 2.48 8.50
C GLY A 90 3.08 3.23 8.06
N THR A 91 3.12 3.67 6.80
CA THR A 91 4.22 4.49 6.27
C THR A 91 4.32 5.84 6.99
N GLN A 92 3.18 6.49 7.24
CA GLN A 92 3.14 7.74 8.01
C GLN A 92 3.61 7.53 9.46
N GLU A 93 3.23 6.44 10.12
CA GLU A 93 3.74 6.11 11.45
C GLU A 93 5.26 5.94 11.46
N MET A 94 5.82 5.24 10.47
CA MET A 94 7.26 5.10 10.32
C MET A 94 7.95 6.44 10.07
N ILE A 95 7.39 7.33 9.25
CA ILE A 95 7.94 8.69 9.08
C ILE A 95 7.91 9.46 10.41
N HIS A 96 6.78 9.43 11.11
CA HIS A 96 6.60 10.13 12.38
C HIS A 96 7.33 9.48 13.56
N SER A 97 7.93 8.30 13.37
CA SER A 97 8.81 7.68 14.35
C SER A 97 10.16 8.40 14.44
N PHE A 98 10.55 9.15 13.40
CA PHE A 98 11.75 9.96 13.40
C PHE A 98 11.48 11.35 13.97
N ASN A 99 12.23 11.73 14.99
CA ASN A 99 12.23 13.10 15.46
C ASN A 99 13.13 13.95 14.56
N ALA A 100 12.53 14.84 13.77
CA ALA A 100 13.25 15.71 12.84
C ALA A 100 14.27 16.65 13.53
N ASN A 101 14.11 16.93 14.83
CA ASN A 101 14.99 17.83 15.57
C ASN A 101 16.17 17.11 16.24
N THR A 102 16.02 15.82 16.56
CA THR A 102 17.04 15.07 17.32
C THR A 102 17.65 13.91 16.55
N GLY A 103 17.08 13.54 15.39
CA GLY A 103 17.48 12.37 14.61
C GLY A 103 17.20 11.04 15.32
N VAL A 104 16.54 11.08 16.49
CA VAL A 104 16.25 9.89 17.29
C VAL A 104 15.03 9.17 16.71
N LEU A 105 15.17 7.85 16.57
CA LEU A 105 14.12 6.94 16.16
C LEU A 105 13.33 6.46 17.37
N ASN A 106 12.00 6.58 17.32
CA ASN A 106 11.09 5.88 18.21
C ASN A 106 10.80 4.48 17.65
N SER A 107 11.58 3.49 18.08
CA SER A 107 11.48 2.12 17.58
C SER A 107 10.07 1.53 17.69
N ASN A 108 9.35 1.75 18.80
CA ASN A 108 7.99 1.22 18.97
C ASN A 108 7.01 1.73 17.89
N ARG A 109 7.14 3.01 17.53
CA ARG A 109 6.28 3.61 16.50
C ARG A 109 6.67 3.14 15.09
N TYR A 110 7.96 2.92 14.87
CA TYR A 110 8.44 2.33 13.63
C TYR A 110 7.94 0.89 13.47
N ASP A 111 8.07 0.08 14.52
CA ASP A 111 7.63 -1.32 14.55
C ASP A 111 6.12 -1.45 14.35
N SER A 112 5.34 -0.56 14.97
CA SER A 112 3.89 -0.44 14.75
C SER A 112 3.55 -0.19 13.29
N GLY A 113 4.18 0.83 12.68
CA GLY A 113 3.92 1.17 11.28
C GLY A 113 4.34 0.07 10.32
N TYR A 114 5.46 -0.61 10.59
CA TYR A 114 5.90 -1.77 9.82
C TYR A 114 4.94 -2.96 9.93
N ALA A 115 4.47 -3.27 11.14
CA ALA A 115 3.49 -4.32 11.37
C ALA A 115 2.19 -4.05 10.60
N LEU A 116 1.70 -2.81 10.63
CA LEU A 116 0.49 -2.41 9.92
C LEU A 116 0.61 -2.62 8.40
N GLN A 117 1.74 -2.21 7.79
CA GLN A 117 1.99 -2.48 6.38
C GLN A 117 2.03 -3.98 6.07
N LYS A 118 2.74 -4.75 6.89
CA LYS A 118 2.87 -6.20 6.71
C LYS A 118 1.51 -6.89 6.76
N GLU A 119 0.67 -6.54 7.72
CA GLU A 119 -0.70 -7.06 7.82
C GLU A 119 -1.54 -6.69 6.61
N ALA A 120 -1.46 -5.43 6.15
CA ALA A 120 -2.19 -4.97 4.97
C ALA A 120 -1.80 -5.74 3.70
N ILE A 121 -0.50 -5.98 3.47
CA ILE A 121 -0.02 -6.78 2.33
C ILE A 121 -0.56 -8.22 2.40
N HIS A 122 -0.59 -8.83 3.59
CA HIS A 122 -1.18 -10.14 3.78
C HIS A 122 -2.70 -10.16 3.51
N LYS A 123 -3.41 -9.05 3.73
CA LYS A 123 -4.84 -8.90 3.37
C LYS A 123 -5.05 -8.78 1.87
N ILE A 124 -4.13 -8.12 1.13
CA ILE A 124 -4.26 -7.90 -0.32
C ILE A 124 -4.25 -9.22 -1.11
N ILE A 125 -3.36 -10.15 -0.76
CA ILE A 125 -3.17 -11.41 -1.50
C ILE A 125 -4.48 -12.23 -1.64
N PRO A 126 -5.21 -12.58 -0.57
CA PRO A 126 -6.45 -13.35 -0.69
C PRO A 126 -7.56 -12.58 -1.43
N VAL A 127 -7.57 -11.25 -1.37
CA VAL A 127 -8.52 -10.44 -2.13
C VAL A 127 -8.24 -10.55 -3.62
N LEU A 128 -6.98 -10.43 -4.05
CA LEU A 128 -6.59 -10.63 -5.45
C LEU A 128 -6.93 -12.03 -5.96
N GLN A 129 -6.68 -13.06 -5.15
CA GLN A 129 -7.06 -14.43 -5.49
C GLN A 129 -8.58 -14.58 -5.67
N THR A 130 -9.37 -13.86 -4.87
CA THR A 130 -10.84 -13.88 -4.97
C THR A 130 -11.32 -13.19 -6.25
N ILE A 131 -10.74 -12.05 -6.62
CA ILE A 131 -11.01 -11.37 -7.89
C ILE A 131 -10.73 -12.31 -9.07
N ILE A 132 -9.56 -12.96 -9.09
CA ILE A 132 -9.18 -13.90 -10.15
C ILE A 132 -10.17 -15.07 -10.23
N ARG A 133 -10.54 -15.67 -9.09
CA ARG A 133 -11.51 -16.78 -9.05
C ARG A 133 -12.88 -16.39 -9.58
N LYS A 134 -13.33 -15.18 -9.31
CA LYS A 134 -14.60 -14.65 -9.82
C LYS A 134 -14.59 -14.43 -11.35
N LEU A 135 -13.41 -14.39 -11.98
CA LEU A 135 -13.23 -14.27 -13.43
C LEU A 135 -13.03 -15.60 -14.15
N THR A 136 -12.54 -16.63 -13.44
CA THR A 136 -12.35 -17.98 -13.99
C THR A 136 -13.44 -18.92 -13.46
N PRO A 137 -14.43 -19.32 -14.29
CA PRO A 137 -15.51 -20.23 -13.87
C PRO A 137 -15.00 -21.63 -13.48
#